data_AF-A0A946YYG3-F1
#
_entry.id   AF-A0A946YYG3-F1
#
_cell.length_a   1.000
_cell.length_b   1.000
_cell.length_c   1.000
_cell.angle_alpha   90.00
_cell.angle_beta   90.00
_cell.angle_gamma   90.00
#
_symmetry.space_group_name_H-M   'P 1'
#
loop_
_entity.id
_entity.type
_entity.pdbx_description
1 polymer ?
#
loop_
_entity_poly.entity_id
_entity_poly.type
_entity_poly.pdbx_seq_one_letter_code
_entity_poly.pdbx_strand_id
1 'polypeptide(L)'
;AKTANMRRDPRVVLHLTDPGSWSYLSFDGTVELSDVTTAVDDNTSDLLVKYYERVAGQAHPDWDEYRQAMIDEGRLVAIFTPNSVVGQTHGA
;
A
#
# COMPACT_ATOMS: atom_id res chain seq x y z
N ALA A 1 -3.70 14.35 -1.48
CA ALA A 1 -2.35 14.90 -1.22
C ALA A 1 -1.24 13.85 -1.40
N LYS A 2 -1.20 12.75 -0.61
CA LYS A 2 -0.14 11.72 -0.67
C LYS A 2 0.13 11.17 -2.08
N THR A 3 -0.92 10.72 -2.77
CA THR A 3 -0.81 10.20 -4.15
C THR A 3 -0.23 11.21 -5.13
N ALA A 4 -0.71 12.46 -5.09
CA ALA A 4 -0.20 13.53 -5.96
C ALA A 4 1.27 13.84 -5.66
N ASN A 5 1.66 13.85 -4.39
CA ASN A 5 3.05 14.04 -3.98
C ASN A 5 3.94 12.90 -4.50
N MET A 6 3.50 11.65 -4.35
CA MET A 6 4.23 10.45 -4.83
C MET A 6 4.36 10.43 -6.35
N ARG A 7 3.34 10.88 -7.10
CA ARG A 7 3.45 11.03 -8.56
C ARG A 7 4.47 12.07 -8.99
N ARG A 8 4.60 13.16 -8.21
CA ARG A 8 5.56 14.23 -8.47
C ARG A 8 6.99 13.82 -8.09
N ASP A 9 7.14 13.11 -6.98
CA ASP A 9 8.42 12.66 -6.44
C ASP A 9 8.20 11.30 -5.77
N PRO A 10 8.74 10.20 -6.33
CA PRO A 10 8.46 8.85 -5.85
C PRO A 10 9.20 8.50 -4.56
N ARG A 11 10.05 9.39 -4.03
CA ARG A 11 10.80 9.14 -2.79
C ARG A 11 9.86 9.18 -1.59
N VAL A 12 9.85 8.11 -0.80
CA VAL A 12 8.94 7.92 0.34
C VAL A 12 9.72 7.36 1.51
N VAL A 13 9.41 7.86 2.71
CA VAL A 13 9.81 7.22 3.96
C VAL A 13 8.61 6.50 4.57
N LEU A 14 8.72 5.19 4.78
CA LEU A 14 7.75 4.39 5.52
C LEU A 14 8.24 4.21 6.95
N HIS A 15 7.51 4.76 7.91
CA HIS A 15 7.83 4.68 9.33
C HIS A 15 6.89 3.69 10.03
N LEU A 16 7.47 2.70 10.70
CA LEU A 16 6.77 1.70 11.50
C LEU A 16 7.19 1.85 12.96
N THR A 17 6.22 1.88 13.85
CA THR A 17 6.41 1.97 15.30
C THR A 17 5.78 0.77 15.98
N ASP A 18 6.44 0.22 16.99
CA ASP A 18 5.83 -0.74 17.91
C ASP A 18 5.08 0.02 19.01
N PRO A 19 3.74 -0.09 19.13
CA PRO A 19 2.98 0.58 20.17
C PRO A 19 3.33 0.11 21.59
N GLY A 20 3.90 -1.09 21.75
CA GLY A 20 4.25 -1.68 23.03
C GLY A 20 5.63 -1.27 23.55
N SER A 21 6.43 -0.57 22.76
CA SER A 21 7.79 -0.14 23.14
C SER A 21 8.14 1.21 22.52
N TRP A 22 9.39 1.66 22.70
CA TRP A 22 9.92 2.83 21.99
C TRP A 22 10.49 2.45 20.60
N SER A 23 10.37 1.19 20.19
CA SER A 23 11.00 0.68 18.97
C SER A 23 10.38 1.26 17.71
N TYR A 24 11.22 1.58 16.72
CA TYR A 24 10.79 2.02 15.40
C TYR A 24 11.76 1.62 14.29
N LEU A 25 11.24 1.54 13.08
CA LEU A 25 12.01 1.43 11.83
C LEU A 25 11.47 2.44 10.81
N SER A 26 12.38 3.19 10.18
CA SER A 26 12.11 4.09 9.07
C SER A 26 12.81 3.55 7.84
N PHE A 27 12.03 3.14 6.84
CA PHE A 27 12.52 2.70 5.55
C PHE A 27 12.52 3.87 4.58
N ASP A 28 13.68 4.19 4.03
CA ASP A 28 13.79 5.07 2.87
C ASP A 28 13.70 4.23 1.59
N GLY A 29 12.95 4.70 0.61
CA GLY A 29 12.69 3.95 -0.61
C GLY A 29 11.95 4.75 -1.67
N THR A 30 11.56 4.05 -2.73
CA THR A 30 10.76 4.60 -3.83
C THR A 30 9.40 3.90 -3.90
N VAL A 31 8.42 4.60 -4.44
CA VAL A 31 7.09 4.05 -4.70
C VAL A 31 6.77 4.07 -6.19
N GLU A 32 6.22 2.96 -6.67
CA GLU A 32 5.54 2.88 -7.96
C GLU A 32 4.04 2.87 -7.70
N LEU A 33 3.28 3.66 -8.46
CA LEU A 33 1.83 3.71 -8.38
C LEU A 33 1.25 3.06 -9.61
N SER A 34 0.30 2.14 -9.41
CA SER A 34 -0.54 1.67 -10.51
C SER A 34 -1.42 2.81 -11.04
N ASP A 35 -2.07 2.57 -12.18
CA ASP A 35 -3.19 3.38 -12.59
C ASP A 35 -4.34 3.28 -11.58
N VAL A 36 -5.21 4.28 -11.57
CA VAL A 36 -6.48 4.22 -10.84
C VAL A 36 -7.35 3.17 -11.53
N THR A 37 -7.97 2.28 -10.75
CA THR A 37 -8.92 1.32 -11.32
C THR A 37 -10.16 2.05 -11.83
N THR A 38 -10.61 1.66 -13.02
CA THR A 38 -11.76 2.24 -13.71
C THR A 38 -12.70 1.17 -14.26
N ALA A 39 -12.30 -0.10 -14.25
CA ALA A 39 -13.11 -1.23 -14.66
C ALA A 39 -12.89 -2.41 -13.72
N VAL A 40 -13.93 -3.23 -13.57
CA VAL A 40 -13.94 -4.36 -12.62
C VAL A 40 -12.87 -5.40 -12.96
N ASP A 41 -12.45 -5.50 -14.22
CA ASP A 41 -11.52 -6.49 -14.76
C ASP A 41 -10.16 -5.88 -15.19
N ASP A 42 -9.88 -4.62 -14.82
CA ASP A 42 -8.58 -4.03 -15.13
C ASP A 42 -7.45 -4.57 -14.23
N ASN A 43 -6.21 -4.35 -14.66
CA ASN A 43 -5.03 -4.82 -13.97
C ASN A 43 -4.94 -4.31 -12.52
N THR A 44 -5.38 -3.08 -12.24
CA THR A 44 -5.34 -2.50 -10.88
C THR A 44 -6.37 -3.16 -9.99
N SER A 45 -7.56 -3.45 -10.51
CA SER A 45 -8.62 -4.17 -9.81
C SER A 45 -8.13 -5.55 -9.35
N ASP A 46 -7.46 -6.28 -10.24
CA ASP A 46 -6.83 -7.56 -9.89
C ASP A 46 -5.71 -7.45 -8.85
N LEU A 47 -4.91 -6.38 -8.92
CA LEU A 47 -3.88 -6.12 -7.91
C LEU A 47 -4.50 -5.80 -6.54
N LEU A 48 -5.60 -5.04 -6.50
CA LEU A 48 -6.32 -4.70 -5.27
C LEU A 48 -6.97 -5.94 -4.63
N VAL A 49 -7.49 -6.88 -5.42
CA VAL A 49 -7.98 -8.17 -4.92
C VAL A 49 -6.85 -8.99 -4.30
N LYS A 50 -5.74 -9.17 -5.03
CA LYS A 50 -4.56 -9.90 -4.51
C LYS A 50 -4.01 -9.25 -3.23
N TYR A 51 -4.00 -7.91 -3.18
CA TYR A 51 -3.58 -7.17 -2.00
C TYR A 51 -4.52 -7.42 -0.82
N TYR A 52 -5.84 -7.36 -1.04
CA TYR A 52 -6.83 -7.64 -0.01
C TYR A 52 -6.63 -9.04 0.58
N GLU A 53 -6.57 -10.08 -0.25
CA GLU A 53 -6.42 -11.46 0.22
C GLU A 53 -5.15 -11.64 1.05
N ARG A 54 -4.05 -11.01 0.63
CA ARG A 54 -2.77 -11.08 1.33
C ARG A 54 -2.82 -10.41 2.71
N VAL A 55 -3.53 -9.29 2.84
CA VAL A 55 -3.61 -8.53 4.10
C VAL A 55 -4.68 -9.09 5.04
N ALA A 56 -5.86 -9.42 4.51
CA ALA A 56 -6.97 -9.94 5.29
C ALA A 56 -6.78 -11.43 5.67
N GLY A 57 -5.96 -12.17 4.92
CA GLY A 57 -5.74 -13.61 5.10
C GLY A 57 -6.93 -14.48 4.69
N GLN A 58 -7.97 -13.91 4.09
CA GLN A 58 -9.18 -14.59 3.63
C GLN A 58 -9.76 -13.89 2.40
N ALA A 59 -10.58 -14.61 1.63
CA ALA A 59 -11.29 -14.05 0.48
C ALA A 59 -12.39 -13.07 0.92
N HIS A 60 -12.67 -12.06 0.10
CA HIS A 60 -13.82 -11.19 0.32
C HIS A 60 -15.12 -11.97 0.06
N PRO A 61 -16.18 -11.76 0.87
CA PRO A 61 -17.46 -12.46 0.68
C PRO A 61 -18.18 -12.09 -0.63
N ASP A 62 -17.92 -10.90 -1.17
CA ASP A 62 -18.46 -10.41 -2.45
C ASP A 62 -17.41 -9.64 -3.24
N TRP A 63 -16.81 -10.26 -4.25
CA TRP A 63 -15.75 -9.61 -5.03
C TRP A 63 -16.26 -8.54 -6.00
N ASP A 64 -17.50 -8.65 -6.45
CA ASP A 64 -18.08 -7.69 -7.39
C ASP A 64 -18.36 -6.37 -6.66
N GLU A 65 -18.91 -6.44 -5.44
CA GLU A 65 -19.09 -5.27 -4.57
C GLU A 65 -17.74 -4.61 -4.24
N TYR A 66 -16.73 -5.41 -3.85
CA TYR A 66 -15.40 -4.88 -3.55
C TYR A 66 -14.79 -4.14 -4.75
N ARG A 67 -14.82 -4.75 -5.94
CA ARG A 67 -14.24 -4.16 -7.16
C ARG A 67 -14.98 -2.88 -7.54
N GLN A 68 -16.31 -2.87 -7.45
CA GLN A 68 -17.09 -1.66 -7.70
C GLN A 68 -16.73 -0.54 -6.72
N ALA A 69 -16.61 -0.84 -5.43
CA ALA A 69 -16.18 0.13 -4.43
C ALA A 69 -14.78 0.70 -4.70
N MET A 70 -13.84 -0.14 -5.16
CA MET A 70 -12.49 0.34 -5.54
C MET A 70 -12.51 1.32 -6.70
N ILE A 71 -13.40 1.12 -7.68
CA ILE A 71 -13.61 2.03 -8.81
C ILE A 71 -14.24 3.34 -8.36
N ASP A 72 -15.33 3.26 -7.60
CA ASP A 72 -16.08 4.43 -7.12
C ASP A 72 -15.19 5.34 -6.26
N GLU A 73 -14.26 4.76 -5.49
CA GLU A 73 -13.31 5.48 -4.66
C GLU A 73 -12.03 5.91 -5.40
N GLY A 74 -11.86 5.54 -6.68
CA GLY A 74 -10.68 5.87 -7.48
C GLY A 74 -9.40 5.29 -6.90
N ARG A 75 -9.43 4.02 -6.48
CA ARG A 75 -8.32 3.35 -5.80
C ARG A 75 -7.21 2.95 -6.77
N LEU A 76 -6.00 2.88 -6.22
CA LEU A 76 -4.80 2.40 -6.89
C LEU A 76 -3.93 1.66 -5.89
N VAL A 77 -2.93 0.93 -6.39
CA VAL A 77 -1.92 0.25 -5.58
C VAL A 77 -0.64 1.07 -5.56
N ALA A 78 -0.10 1.25 -4.36
CA ALA A 78 1.23 1.80 -4.14
C ALA A 78 2.19 0.67 -3.79
N ILE A 79 3.19 0.44 -4.64
CA ILE A 79 4.22 -0.58 -4.46
C ILE A 79 5.48 0.12 -3.96
N PHE A 80 5.83 -0.10 -2.69
CA PHE A 80 7.00 0.50 -2.07
C PHE A 80 8.19 -0.45 -2.12
N THR A 81 9.32 0.05 -2.63
CA THR A 81 10.60 -0.66 -2.67
C THR A 81 11.57 0.00 -1.68
N PRO A 82 11.89 -0.66 -0.55
CA PRO A 82 12.85 -0.12 0.42
C PRO A 82 14.28 -0.19 -0.11
N ASN A 83 15.04 0.89 0.09
CA ASN A 83 16.46 1.00 -0.26
C ASN A 83 17.36 0.93 0.96
N SER A 84 16.97 1.60 2.05
CA SER A 84 17.70 1.59 3.32
C SER A 84 16.73 1.65 4.49
N VAL A 85 17.21 1.25 5.67
CA VAL A 85 16.42 1.32 6.91
C VAL A 85 17.28 1.86 8.02
N VAL A 86 16.70 2.76 8.80
CA VAL A 86 17.25 3.22 10.08
C VAL A 86 16.23 2.96 11.16
N GLY A 87 16.67 2.73 12.39
CA GLY A 87 15.73 2.56 13.47
C GLY A 87 16.39 2.21 14.78
N GLN A 88 15.54 2.00 15.77
CA GLN A 88 15.92 1.64 17.12
C GLN A 88 14.98 0.52 17.55
N THR A 89 15.51 -0.62 17.95
CA THR A 89 14.70 -1.75 18.43
C THR A 89 15.07 -2.09 19.86
N HIS A 90 14.08 -2.31 20.70
CA HIS A 90 14.30 -2.75 22.06
C HIS A 90 15.00 -4.12 22.07
N GLY A 91 16.22 -4.18 22.61
CA GLY A 91 17.00 -5.41 22.72
C GLY A 91 18.06 -5.65 21.64
N ALA A 92 18.34 -4.65 20.78
CA ALA A 92 19.52 -4.63 19.89
C ALA A 92 20.59 -3.66 20.42
#